data_AF-A0A383CNN5-F1
#
_entry.id   AF-A0A383CNN5-F1
#
_cell.length_a   1.000
_cell.length_b   1.000
_cell.length_c   1.000
_cell.angle_alpha   90.00
_cell.angle_beta   90.00
_cell.angle_gamma   90.00
#
_symmetry.space_group_name_H-M   'P 1'
#
loop_
_entity.id
_entity.type
_entity.pdbx_description
1 polymer ?
#
loop_
_entity_poly.entity_id
_entity_poly.type
_entity_poly.pdbx_seq_one_letter_code
_entity_poly.pdbx_strand_id
1 'polypeptide(L)'
;FTIVAIRIAELTRGKPIKILILFSSITAVMSAFLDNVTTVLIIIPLIIELTKGLGLNPKKYVLSQILISNIGGAATLIGDPPNVIIGSKVGLTFNQFLFNMGPPVIVIFFVVLMFIWWMDKEEYKPIDSNIIKLFTVNLLLEKIHYDFGNANINKPLIIKGLIFLFITILLFITQTITHLPPGVVAISMGVFLVLYTKTDIEKILEEVEWTTLMFFVGLFILVGSLEHYHVIKWIADNV
;
A
#
# COMPACT_ATOMS: atom_id res chain seq x y z
N PHE A 1 -1.29 11.77 -1.19
CA PHE A 1 -2.33 10.80 -1.60
C PHE A 1 -3.54 11.46 -2.25
N THR A 2 -4.08 12.50 -1.64
CA THR A 2 -5.09 13.44 -2.16
C THR A 2 -4.96 13.83 -3.65
N ILE A 3 -3.75 14.13 -4.13
CA ILE A 3 -3.51 14.45 -5.55
C ILE A 3 -3.72 13.23 -6.47
N VAL A 4 -3.25 12.06 -6.03
CA VAL A 4 -3.40 10.80 -6.78
C VAL A 4 -4.88 10.46 -6.92
N ALA A 5 -5.63 10.66 -5.83
CA ALA A 5 -7.07 10.46 -5.76
C ALA A 5 -7.85 11.26 -6.82
N ILE A 6 -7.62 12.58 -6.85
CA ILE A 6 -8.24 13.50 -7.82
C ILE A 6 -7.87 13.07 -9.24
N ARG A 7 -6.59 12.75 -9.48
CA ARG A 7 -6.09 12.35 -10.80
C ARG A 7 -6.70 11.05 -11.31
N ILE A 8 -6.90 10.07 -10.43
CA ILE A 8 -7.57 8.81 -10.76
C ILE A 8 -9.02 9.07 -11.18
N ALA A 9 -9.72 9.91 -10.42
CA ALA A 9 -11.11 10.22 -10.69
C ALA A 9 -11.27 10.90 -12.07
N GLU A 10 -10.37 11.82 -12.44
CA GLU A 10 -10.31 12.43 -13.78
C GLU A 10 -10.05 11.41 -14.90
N LEU A 11 -9.08 10.50 -14.69
CA LEU A 11 -8.63 9.54 -15.70
C LEU A 11 -9.66 8.44 -16.00
N THR A 12 -10.45 8.06 -15.00
CA THR A 12 -11.44 6.98 -15.12
C THR A 12 -12.71 7.42 -15.84
N ARG A 13 -13.04 8.72 -15.83
CA ARG A 13 -14.23 9.31 -16.47
C ARG A 13 -15.53 8.53 -16.16
N GLY A 14 -15.65 8.00 -14.95
CA GLY A 14 -16.82 7.23 -14.51
C GLY A 14 -16.97 5.83 -15.09
N LYS A 15 -15.98 5.27 -15.80
CA LYS A 15 -16.07 3.89 -16.31
C LYS A 15 -15.74 2.87 -15.22
N PRO A 16 -16.68 2.00 -14.80
CA PRO A 16 -16.51 1.05 -13.69
C PRO A 16 -15.26 0.18 -13.80
N ILE A 17 -15.00 -0.38 -14.99
CA ILE A 17 -13.82 -1.22 -15.22
C ILE A 17 -12.50 -0.45 -15.12
N LYS A 18 -12.48 0.83 -15.55
CA LYS A 18 -11.27 1.65 -15.45
C LYS A 18 -10.98 2.02 -14.00
N ILE A 19 -12.03 2.25 -13.21
CA ILE A 19 -11.91 2.47 -11.77
C ILE A 19 -11.28 1.25 -11.12
N LEU A 20 -11.84 0.06 -11.35
CA LEU A 20 -11.29 -1.17 -10.79
C LEU A 20 -9.80 -1.35 -11.15
N ILE A 21 -9.45 -1.26 -12.43
CA ILE A 21 -8.06 -1.49 -12.88
C ILE A 21 -7.12 -0.42 -12.32
N LEU A 22 -7.46 0.86 -12.44
CA LEU A 22 -6.55 1.95 -12.06
C LEU A 22 -6.35 2.01 -10.54
N PHE A 23 -7.43 1.86 -9.75
CA PHE A 23 -7.30 1.77 -8.30
C PHE A 23 -6.50 0.54 -7.89
N SER A 24 -6.79 -0.62 -8.46
CA SER A 24 -6.06 -1.86 -8.12
C SER A 24 -4.57 -1.73 -8.44
N SER A 25 -4.20 -1.20 -9.60
CA SER A 25 -2.79 -0.99 -9.94
C SER A 25 -2.10 -0.04 -8.97
N ILE A 26 -2.76 1.05 -8.58
CA ILE A 26 -2.19 2.02 -7.65
C ILE A 26 -2.09 1.44 -6.23
N THR A 27 -3.11 0.72 -5.77
CA THR A 27 -3.11 0.02 -4.48
C THR A 27 -2.00 -1.03 -4.43
N ALA A 28 -1.81 -1.82 -5.48
CA ALA A 28 -0.74 -2.81 -5.53
C ALA A 28 0.65 -2.15 -5.46
N VAL A 29 0.86 -1.07 -6.22
CA VAL A 29 2.13 -0.33 -6.21
C VAL A 29 2.34 0.37 -4.86
N MET A 30 1.31 1.00 -4.30
CA MET A 30 1.41 1.66 -3.00
C MET A 30 1.73 0.65 -1.90
N SER A 31 1.00 -0.47 -1.85
CA SER A 31 1.25 -1.50 -0.84
C SER A 31 2.58 -2.22 -1.03
N ALA A 32 3.18 -2.19 -2.23
CA ALA A 32 4.54 -2.68 -2.42
C ALA A 32 5.59 -1.82 -1.68
N PHE A 33 5.27 -0.59 -1.25
CA PHE A 33 6.21 0.29 -0.53
C PHE A 33 5.71 0.74 0.85
N LEU A 34 4.40 0.62 1.09
CA LEU A 34 3.72 0.95 2.32
C LEU A 34 3.08 -0.30 2.89
N ASP A 35 2.84 -0.35 4.19
CA ASP A 35 2.07 -1.47 4.73
C ASP A 35 0.65 -1.51 4.11
N ASN A 36 0.11 -2.72 4.08
CA ASN A 36 -1.19 -3.01 3.48
C ASN A 36 -2.35 -2.31 4.23
N VAL A 37 -2.26 -2.11 5.54
CA VAL A 37 -3.29 -1.46 6.37
C VAL A 37 -3.35 0.03 6.05
N THR A 38 -2.22 0.74 6.08
CA THR A 38 -2.12 2.16 5.71
C THR A 38 -2.59 2.39 4.28
N THR A 39 -2.19 1.52 3.35
CA THR A 39 -2.63 1.62 1.95
C THR A 39 -4.16 1.53 1.85
N VAL A 40 -4.76 0.59 2.56
CA VAL A 40 -6.22 0.37 2.58
C VAL A 40 -6.95 1.54 3.25
N LEU A 41 -6.45 2.05 4.38
CA LEU A 41 -7.02 3.20 5.09
C LEU A 41 -7.07 4.46 4.22
N ILE A 42 -6.09 4.63 3.33
CA ILE A 42 -6.04 5.76 2.39
C ILE A 42 -6.98 5.55 1.20
N ILE A 43 -6.98 4.35 0.62
CA ILE A 43 -7.71 4.07 -0.63
C ILE A 43 -9.22 3.86 -0.40
N ILE A 44 -9.62 3.27 0.72
CA ILE A 44 -11.03 2.93 0.98
C ILE A 44 -11.95 4.16 1.01
N PRO A 45 -11.66 5.24 1.78
CA PRO A 45 -12.54 6.40 1.83
C PRO A 45 -12.78 6.99 0.44
N LEU A 46 -11.70 7.07 -0.34
CA LEU A 46 -11.73 7.57 -1.71
C LEU A 46 -12.57 6.67 -2.64
N ILE A 47 -12.36 5.36 -2.61
CA ILE A 47 -13.10 4.46 -3.50
C ILE A 47 -14.58 4.42 -3.11
N ILE A 48 -14.91 4.54 -1.82
CA ILE A 48 -16.30 4.64 -1.34
C ILE A 48 -16.95 5.92 -1.85
N GLU A 49 -16.29 7.07 -1.72
CA GLU A 49 -16.84 8.35 -2.18
C GLU A 49 -17.09 8.35 -3.69
N LEU A 50 -16.10 7.89 -4.46
CA LEU A 50 -16.20 7.79 -5.91
C LEU A 50 -17.30 6.82 -6.34
N THR A 51 -17.34 5.62 -5.77
CA THR A 51 -18.32 4.58 -6.18
C THR A 51 -19.75 4.95 -5.77
N LYS A 52 -19.96 5.48 -4.55
CA LYS A 52 -21.29 5.99 -4.13
C LYS A 52 -21.77 7.08 -5.06
N GLY A 53 -20.89 8.01 -5.41
CA GLY A 53 -21.24 9.09 -6.31
C GLY A 53 -21.64 8.60 -7.70
N LEU A 54 -20.99 7.54 -8.20
CA LEU A 54 -21.33 6.93 -9.50
C LEU A 54 -22.54 5.99 -9.47
N GLY A 55 -23.15 5.79 -8.29
CA GLY A 55 -24.24 4.82 -8.09
C GLY A 55 -23.79 3.36 -8.20
N LEU A 56 -22.51 3.09 -7.98
CA LEU A 56 -21.91 1.75 -7.95
C LEU A 56 -21.91 1.19 -6.52
N ASN A 57 -21.93 -0.13 -6.35
CA ASN A 57 -21.84 -0.74 -5.02
C ASN A 57 -20.42 -0.64 -4.44
N PRO A 58 -20.18 0.17 -3.39
CA PRO A 58 -18.84 0.40 -2.86
C PRO A 58 -18.21 -0.85 -2.26
N LYS A 59 -19.03 -1.79 -1.75
CA LYS A 59 -18.55 -2.98 -1.04
C LYS A 59 -17.64 -3.84 -1.92
N LYS A 60 -18.01 -4.00 -3.20
CA LYS A 60 -17.26 -4.82 -4.16
C LYS A 60 -15.89 -4.21 -4.48
N TYR A 61 -15.87 -2.89 -4.66
CA TYR A 61 -14.63 -2.15 -4.90
C TYR A 61 -13.74 -2.17 -3.66
N VAL A 62 -14.28 -1.95 -2.46
CA VAL A 62 -13.52 -2.06 -1.21
C VAL A 62 -12.89 -3.44 -1.06
N LEU A 63 -13.65 -4.51 -1.27
CA LEU A 63 -13.13 -5.89 -1.19
C LEU A 63 -12.01 -6.12 -2.21
N SER A 64 -12.15 -5.62 -3.44
CA SER A 64 -11.10 -5.70 -4.44
C SER A 64 -9.80 -5.02 -3.98
N GLN A 65 -9.88 -3.84 -3.35
CA GLN A 65 -8.69 -3.13 -2.90
C GLN A 65 -8.03 -3.81 -1.70
N ILE A 66 -8.81 -4.43 -0.81
CA ILE A 66 -8.25 -5.21 0.31
C ILE A 66 -7.43 -6.40 -0.22
N LEU A 67 -7.97 -7.16 -1.18
CA LEU A 67 -7.25 -8.29 -1.77
C LEU A 67 -6.00 -7.84 -2.52
N ILE A 68 -6.13 -6.80 -3.34
CA ILE A 68 -5.04 -6.27 -4.14
C ILE A 68 -3.94 -5.64 -3.29
N SER A 69 -4.29 -5.00 -2.17
CA SER A 69 -3.31 -4.46 -1.21
C SER A 69 -2.39 -5.56 -0.69
N ASN A 70 -2.97 -6.66 -0.20
CA ASN A 70 -2.18 -7.81 0.29
C ASN A 70 -1.28 -8.41 -0.80
N ILE A 71 -1.77 -8.51 -2.04
CA ILE A 71 -0.98 -9.01 -3.17
C ILE A 71 0.19 -8.06 -3.47
N GLY A 72 -0.05 -6.74 -3.46
CA GLY A 72 0.98 -5.72 -3.67
C GLY A 72 2.05 -5.75 -2.58
N GLY A 73 1.64 -5.82 -1.31
CA GLY A 73 2.55 -5.90 -0.15
C GLY A 73 3.47 -7.11 -0.17
N ALA A 74 2.99 -8.24 -0.69
CA ALA A 74 3.80 -9.45 -0.86
C ALA A 74 4.97 -9.30 -1.87
N ALA A 75 4.97 -8.26 -2.72
CA ALA A 75 5.99 -8.09 -3.77
C ALA A 75 7.37 -7.73 -3.23
N THR A 76 7.43 -7.00 -2.11
CA THR A 76 8.68 -6.43 -1.60
C THR A 76 8.94 -6.81 -0.16
N LEU A 77 10.20 -6.68 0.22
CA LEU A 77 10.64 -6.97 1.57
C LEU A 77 10.01 -6.04 2.63
N ILE A 78 9.57 -4.85 2.24
CA ILE A 78 9.08 -3.79 3.15
C ILE A 78 7.56 -3.61 3.12
N GLY A 79 6.85 -4.21 2.15
CA GLY A 79 5.42 -3.98 1.95
C GLY A 79 4.52 -4.61 3.03
N ASP A 80 5.06 -5.53 3.84
CA ASP A 80 4.32 -6.16 4.93
C ASP A 80 5.32 -6.60 6.02
N PRO A 81 5.03 -6.44 7.32
CA PRO A 81 5.96 -6.84 8.36
C PRO A 81 6.41 -8.33 8.34
N PRO A 82 5.57 -9.33 7.99
CA PRO A 82 6.03 -10.71 7.83
C PRO A 82 7.18 -10.85 6.82
N ASN A 83 7.20 -10.04 5.76
CA ASN A 83 8.27 -10.06 4.75
C ASN A 83 9.60 -9.58 5.35
N VAL A 84 9.56 -8.48 6.11
CA VAL A 84 10.74 -7.95 6.83
C VAL A 84 11.29 -8.99 7.80
N ILE A 85 10.40 -9.72 8.48
CA ILE A 85 10.79 -10.78 9.44
C ILE A 85 11.51 -11.92 8.71
N ILE A 86 10.92 -12.43 7.62
CA ILE A 86 11.52 -13.51 6.84
C ILE A 86 12.88 -13.08 6.28
N GLY A 87 12.96 -11.89 5.68
CA GLY A 87 14.21 -11.42 5.10
C GLY A 87 15.28 -11.10 6.14
N SER A 88 14.93 -10.63 7.33
CA SER A 88 15.90 -10.40 8.41
C SER A 88 16.42 -11.69 9.04
N LYS A 89 15.56 -12.70 9.25
CA LYS A 89 15.98 -14.03 9.78
C LYS A 89 16.82 -14.82 8.78
N VAL A 90 16.50 -14.77 7.49
CA VAL A 90 17.22 -15.52 6.44
C VAL A 90 18.39 -14.72 5.85
N GLY A 91 18.44 -13.42 6.08
CA GLY A 91 19.45 -12.52 5.50
C GLY A 91 19.21 -12.21 4.02
N LEU A 92 17.94 -12.20 3.57
CA LEU A 92 17.60 -11.85 2.20
C LEU A 92 17.78 -10.35 1.97
N THR A 93 18.41 -10.01 0.85
CA THR A 93 18.46 -8.62 0.38
C THR A 93 17.14 -8.21 -0.27
N PHE A 94 16.85 -6.90 -0.29
CA PHE A 94 15.65 -6.35 -0.95
C PHE A 94 15.49 -6.86 -2.38
N ASN A 95 16.58 -6.86 -3.16
CA ASN A 95 16.56 -7.33 -4.56
C ASN A 95 16.27 -8.83 -4.66
N GLN A 96 16.89 -9.67 -3.82
CA GLN A 96 16.63 -11.11 -3.84
C GLN A 96 15.16 -11.41 -3.54
N PHE A 97 14.59 -10.74 -2.55
CA PHE A 97 13.17 -10.88 -2.23
C PHE A 97 12.30 -10.43 -3.40
N LEU A 98 12.57 -9.25 -3.98
CA LEU A 98 11.81 -8.70 -5.10
C LEU A 98 11.88 -9.57 -6.36
N PHE A 99 13.06 -10.09 -6.73
CA PHE A 99 13.20 -10.96 -7.90
C PHE A 99 12.53 -12.32 -7.71
N ASN A 100 12.45 -12.81 -6.47
CA ASN A 100 11.78 -14.07 -6.16
C ASN A 100 10.25 -13.91 -6.09
N MET A 101 9.76 -12.89 -5.40
CA MET A 101 8.33 -12.68 -5.12
C MET A 101 7.62 -11.84 -6.20
N GLY A 102 8.33 -10.96 -6.89
CA GLY A 102 7.78 -10.07 -7.91
C GLY A 102 7.07 -10.80 -9.04
N PRO A 103 7.69 -11.79 -9.72
CA PRO A 103 7.04 -12.49 -10.83
C PRO A 103 5.76 -13.24 -10.41
N PRO A 104 5.74 -14.03 -9.31
CA PRO A 104 4.50 -14.63 -8.80
C PRO A 104 3.43 -13.59 -8.48
N VAL A 105 3.80 -12.47 -7.84
CA VAL A 105 2.85 -11.42 -7.47
C VAL A 105 2.21 -10.76 -8.70
N ILE A 106 2.98 -10.50 -9.77
CA ILE A 106 2.43 -9.96 -11.02
C ILE A 106 1.40 -10.91 -11.62
N VAL A 107 1.70 -12.21 -11.65
CA VAL A 107 0.76 -13.21 -12.18
C VAL A 107 -0.51 -13.27 -11.31
N ILE A 108 -0.36 -13.34 -9.98
CA ILE A 108 -1.48 -13.39 -9.04
C ILE A 108 -2.33 -12.12 -9.14
N PHE A 109 -1.71 -10.95 -9.31
CA PHE A 109 -2.41 -9.69 -9.49
C PHE A 109 -3.37 -9.75 -10.69
N PHE A 110 -2.89 -10.21 -11.86
CA PHE A 110 -3.74 -10.33 -13.04
C PHE A 110 -4.81 -11.41 -12.87
N VAL A 111 -4.48 -12.56 -12.27
CA VAL A 111 -5.44 -13.64 -12.02
C VAL A 111 -6.56 -13.17 -11.10
N VAL A 112 -6.23 -12.51 -9.99
CA VAL A 112 -7.21 -12.00 -9.02
C VAL A 112 -8.03 -10.87 -9.62
N LEU A 113 -7.41 -9.97 -10.38
CA LEU A 113 -8.13 -8.90 -11.07
C LEU A 113 -9.14 -9.45 -12.09
N MET A 114 -8.75 -10.48 -12.87
CA MET A 114 -9.66 -11.19 -13.78
C MET A 114 -10.76 -11.92 -13.03
N PHE A 115 -10.45 -12.57 -11.91
CA PHE A 115 -11.43 -13.26 -11.07
C PHE A 115 -12.48 -12.29 -10.51
N ILE A 116 -12.05 -11.17 -9.95
CA ILE A 116 -12.93 -10.10 -9.44
C ILE A 116 -13.81 -9.57 -10.58
N TRP A 117 -13.22 -9.27 -11.73
CA TRP A 117 -13.97 -8.82 -12.90
C TRP A 117 -15.01 -9.85 -13.35
N TRP A 118 -14.66 -11.14 -13.34
CA TRP A 118 -15.56 -12.21 -13.75
C TRP A 118 -16.74 -12.38 -12.77
N MET A 119 -16.47 -12.35 -11.47
CA MET A 119 -17.51 -12.52 -10.44
C MET A 119 -18.58 -11.43 -10.51
N ASP A 120 -18.20 -10.20 -10.88
CA ASP A 120 -19.07 -9.02 -10.86
C ASP A 120 -19.26 -8.36 -12.24
N LYS A 121 -19.25 -9.16 -13.32
CA LYS A 121 -19.37 -8.68 -14.72
C LYS A 121 -20.51 -7.70 -14.96
N GLU A 122 -21.64 -7.86 -14.25
CA GLU A 122 -22.81 -7.01 -14.41
C GLU A 122 -22.64 -5.61 -13.81
N GLU A 123 -21.88 -5.49 -12.71
CA GLU A 123 -21.59 -4.24 -12.02
C GLU A 123 -20.56 -3.39 -12.81
N TYR A 124 -19.66 -4.06 -13.55
CA TYR A 124 -18.61 -3.42 -14.33
C TYR A 124 -19.02 -3.03 -15.75
N LYS A 125 -20.28 -3.25 -16.13
CA LYS A 125 -20.82 -2.78 -17.41
C LYS A 125 -20.68 -1.25 -17.49
N PRO A 126 -20.38 -0.69 -18.68
CA PRO A 126 -20.30 0.75 -18.83
C PRO A 126 -21.59 1.39 -18.33
N ILE A 127 -21.44 2.42 -17.50
CA ILE A 127 -22.56 3.26 -17.14
C ILE A 127 -23.13 3.81 -18.45
N ASP A 128 -24.36 3.41 -18.77
CA ASP A 128 -25.05 3.84 -19.97
C ASP A 128 -25.02 5.37 -20.07
N SER A 129 -24.88 5.91 -21.28
CA SER A 129 -24.51 7.30 -21.60
C SER A 129 -25.61 8.33 -21.28
N ASN A 130 -26.24 8.22 -20.12
CA ASN A 130 -27.15 9.21 -19.58
C ASN A 130 -26.35 10.43 -19.14
N ILE A 131 -26.61 11.56 -19.81
CA ILE A 131 -26.03 12.89 -19.55
C ILE A 131 -26.12 13.24 -18.06
N ILE A 132 -27.18 12.81 -17.38
CA ILE A 132 -27.40 12.99 -15.94
C ILE A 132 -26.27 12.35 -15.12
N LYS A 133 -25.85 11.12 -15.43
CA LYS A 133 -24.77 10.45 -14.69
C LYS A 133 -23.41 11.08 -14.99
N LEU A 134 -23.16 11.50 -16.23
CA LEU A 134 -21.96 12.28 -16.59
C LEU A 134 -21.88 13.60 -15.83
N PHE A 135 -23.01 14.30 -15.68
CA PHE A 135 -23.12 15.50 -14.87
C PHE A 135 -22.90 15.21 -13.38
N THR A 136 -23.44 14.12 -12.84
CA THR A 136 -23.16 13.67 -11.47
C THR A 136 -21.68 13.36 -11.28
N VAL A 137 -21.03 12.66 -12.22
CA VAL A 137 -19.58 12.42 -12.19
C VAL A 137 -18.82 13.74 -12.09
N ASN A 138 -19.14 14.73 -12.94
CA ASN A 138 -18.47 16.02 -12.92
C ASN A 138 -18.69 16.78 -11.61
N LEU A 139 -19.91 16.79 -11.07
CA LEU A 139 -20.19 17.39 -9.75
C LEU A 139 -19.46 16.69 -8.61
N LEU A 140 -19.29 15.37 -8.68
CA LEU A 140 -18.50 14.62 -7.70
C LEU A 140 -17.02 14.85 -7.86
N LEU A 141 -16.53 14.95 -9.09
CA LEU A 141 -15.15 15.33 -9.35
C LEU A 141 -14.86 16.74 -8.81
N GLU A 142 -15.83 17.65 -8.92
CA GLU A 142 -15.76 18.99 -8.35
C GLU A 142 -15.84 18.97 -6.82
N LYS A 143 -16.71 18.14 -6.23
CA LYS A 143 -16.77 17.93 -4.78
C LYS A 143 -15.49 17.31 -4.23
N ILE A 144 -14.97 16.27 -4.88
CA ILE A 144 -13.67 15.66 -4.56
C ILE A 144 -12.59 16.75 -4.69
N HIS A 145 -12.59 17.56 -5.76
CA HIS A 145 -11.68 18.71 -5.87
C HIS A 145 -11.84 19.73 -4.73
N TYR A 146 -13.03 19.93 -4.20
CA TYR A 146 -13.27 20.86 -3.10
C TYR A 146 -12.82 20.28 -1.76
N ASP A 147 -13.28 19.07 -1.42
CA ASP A 147 -12.99 18.38 -0.15
C ASP A 147 -11.49 18.03 -0.04
N PHE A 148 -10.88 17.60 -1.16
CA PHE A 148 -9.47 17.22 -1.23
C PHE A 148 -8.55 18.35 -1.73
N GLY A 149 -9.03 19.29 -2.54
CA GLY A 149 -8.21 20.41 -3.02
C GLY A 149 -8.08 21.57 -2.03
N ASN A 150 -8.99 21.68 -1.06
CA ASN A 150 -8.81 22.56 0.12
C ASN A 150 -7.87 21.96 1.16
N ALA A 151 -7.37 20.74 0.97
CA ALA A 151 -6.25 20.26 1.78
C ALA A 151 -5.09 21.23 1.61
N ASN A 152 -4.51 21.67 2.72
CA ASN A 152 -3.39 22.61 2.73
C ASN A 152 -2.13 21.88 2.22
N ILE A 153 -2.04 21.71 0.90
CA ILE A 153 -1.00 20.90 0.26
C ILE A 153 0.28 21.70 0.21
N ASN A 154 1.17 21.41 1.17
CA ASN A 154 2.54 21.88 1.14
C ASN A 154 3.32 21.18 0.02
N LYS A 155 3.17 21.67 -1.22
CA LYS A 155 3.93 21.23 -2.40
C LYS A 155 5.43 21.04 -2.14
N PRO A 156 6.16 21.94 -1.45
CA PRO A 156 7.57 21.74 -1.17
C PRO A 156 7.82 20.53 -0.25
N LEU A 157 6.94 20.24 0.70
CA LEU A 157 7.07 19.08 1.58
C LEU A 157 6.84 17.76 0.80
N ILE A 158 5.87 17.74 -0.12
CA ILE A 158 5.63 16.57 -0.99
C ILE A 158 6.84 16.28 -1.87
N ILE A 159 7.40 17.30 -2.51
CA ILE A 159 8.58 17.12 -3.39
C ILE A 159 9.75 16.58 -2.57
N LYS A 160 10.02 17.15 -1.38
CA LYS A 160 11.06 16.65 -0.47
C LYS A 160 10.81 15.21 -0.06
N GLY A 161 9.57 14.87 0.32
CA GLY A 161 9.18 13.50 0.68
C GLY A 161 9.38 12.51 -0.46
N LEU A 162 8.99 12.87 -1.69
CA LEU A 162 9.20 12.03 -2.89
C LEU A 162 10.68 11.84 -3.20
N ILE A 163 11.51 12.89 -3.05
CA ILE A 163 12.97 12.79 -3.23
C ILE A 163 13.55 11.82 -2.21
N PHE A 164 13.20 11.98 -0.93
CA PHE A 164 13.70 11.10 0.14
C PHE A 164 13.23 9.65 -0.06
N LEU A 165 11.96 9.44 -0.44
CA LEU A 165 11.44 8.12 -0.78
C LEU A 165 12.22 7.48 -1.93
N PHE A 166 12.49 8.24 -2.99
CA PHE A 166 13.28 7.76 -4.13
C PHE A 166 14.70 7.37 -3.72
N ILE A 167 15.37 8.19 -2.90
CA ILE A 167 16.70 7.89 -2.37
C ILE A 167 16.67 6.62 -1.50
N THR A 168 15.66 6.48 -0.63
CA THR A 168 15.48 5.28 0.22
C THR A 168 15.33 4.03 -0.62
N ILE A 169 14.51 4.06 -1.68
CA ILE A 169 14.35 2.92 -2.61
C ILE A 169 15.67 2.61 -3.31
N LEU A 170 16.42 3.62 -3.74
CA LEU A 170 17.73 3.42 -4.36
C LEU A 170 18.74 2.80 -3.39
N LEU A 171 18.71 3.18 -2.11
CA LEU A 171 19.52 2.58 -1.06
C LEU A 171 19.13 1.13 -0.78
N PHE A 172 17.85 0.77 -0.85
CA PHE A 172 17.42 -0.63 -0.76
C PHE A 172 17.92 -1.45 -1.95
N ILE A 173 17.83 -0.91 -3.17
CA ILE A 173 18.34 -1.59 -4.37
C ILE A 173 19.86 -1.76 -4.29
N THR A 174 20.58 -0.79 -3.73
CA THR A 174 22.04 -0.85 -3.58
C THR A 174 22.51 -1.56 -2.30
N GLN A 175 21.60 -2.22 -1.56
CA GLN A 175 21.92 -2.96 -0.33
C GLN A 175 23.05 -3.98 -0.53
N THR A 176 23.16 -4.61 -1.70
CA THR A 176 24.22 -5.58 -1.99
C THR A 176 25.62 -4.97 -2.01
N ILE A 177 25.72 -3.64 -2.16
CA ILE A 177 26.97 -2.87 -2.19
C ILE A 177 27.17 -2.15 -0.85
N THR A 178 26.12 -1.56 -0.29
CA THR A 178 26.20 -0.80 0.96
C THR A 178 26.26 -1.70 2.20
N HIS A 179 25.80 -2.96 2.08
CA HIS A 179 25.64 -3.92 3.17
C HIS A 179 24.78 -3.41 4.34
N LEU A 180 24.01 -2.34 4.13
CA LEU A 180 23.16 -1.74 5.16
C LEU A 180 21.82 -2.49 5.24
N PRO A 181 21.40 -2.96 6.43
CA PRO A 181 20.08 -3.53 6.61
C PRO A 181 18.96 -2.54 6.22
N PRO A 182 17.86 -2.98 5.59
CA PRO A 182 16.77 -2.09 5.14
C PRO A 182 16.17 -1.27 6.29
N GLY A 183 16.04 -1.85 7.48
CA GLY A 183 15.54 -1.14 8.65
C GLY A 183 16.41 0.08 9.04
N VAL A 184 17.74 -0.04 8.94
CA VAL A 184 18.67 1.06 9.26
C VAL A 184 18.54 2.19 8.25
N VAL A 185 18.45 1.84 6.96
CA VAL A 185 18.25 2.81 5.87
C VAL A 185 16.92 3.54 6.05
N ALA A 186 15.82 2.81 6.31
CA ALA A 186 14.49 3.38 6.49
C ALA A 186 14.45 4.39 7.64
N ILE A 187 14.94 4.01 8.83
CA ILE A 187 14.97 4.88 10.02
C ILE A 187 15.85 6.10 9.76
N SER A 188 17.05 5.88 9.20
CA SER A 188 18.00 6.98 8.95
C SER A 188 17.40 8.01 7.99
N MET A 189 16.85 7.57 6.86
CA MET A 189 16.23 8.47 5.88
C MET A 189 14.98 9.17 6.43
N GLY A 190 14.19 8.48 7.26
CA GLY A 190 13.07 9.08 7.98
C GLY A 190 13.53 10.20 8.92
N VAL A 191 14.49 9.93 9.79
CA VAL A 191 15.06 10.92 10.73
C VAL A 191 15.64 12.12 9.97
N PHE A 192 16.42 11.89 8.92
CA PHE A 192 16.96 12.98 8.09
C PHE A 192 15.87 13.83 7.45
N LEU A 193 14.79 13.20 6.95
CA LEU A 193 13.67 13.94 6.39
C LEU A 193 13.05 14.87 7.43
N VAL A 194 12.76 14.35 8.64
CA VAL A 194 12.15 15.15 9.72
C VAL A 194 13.03 16.32 10.15
N LEU A 195 14.34 16.07 10.32
CA LEU A 195 15.31 17.12 10.67
C LEU A 195 15.41 18.19 9.58
N TYR A 196 15.39 17.77 8.31
CA TYR A 196 15.50 18.67 7.16
C TYR A 196 14.23 19.49 6.93
N THR A 197 13.05 18.91 7.13
CA THR A 197 11.76 19.59 6.96
C THR A 197 11.36 20.37 8.21
N LYS A 198 12.04 20.15 9.35
CA LYS A 198 11.69 20.69 10.67
C LYS A 198 10.22 20.43 11.01
N THR A 199 9.74 19.27 10.59
CA THR A 199 8.37 18.86 10.87
C THR A 199 8.26 18.47 12.33
N ASP A 200 7.08 18.68 12.89
CA ASP A 200 6.76 18.29 14.25
C ASP A 200 6.93 16.77 14.43
N ILE A 201 7.90 16.38 15.27
CA ILE A 201 8.24 14.97 15.54
C ILE A 201 7.06 14.27 16.22
N GLU A 202 6.31 14.96 17.08
CA GLU A 202 5.20 14.38 17.82
C GLU A 202 4.13 13.83 16.87
N LYS A 203 3.74 14.64 15.88
CA LYS A 203 2.78 14.23 14.84
C LYS A 203 3.25 13.06 13.99
N ILE A 204 4.55 12.95 13.75
CA ILE A 204 5.12 11.85 12.96
C ILE A 204 5.14 10.56 13.79
N LEU A 205 5.45 10.65 15.09
CA LEU A 205 5.42 9.51 16.00
C LEU A 205 4.00 8.98 16.22
N GLU A 206 2.97 9.83 16.17
CA GLU A 206 1.57 9.40 16.24
C GLU A 206 1.15 8.51 15.06
N GLU A 207 1.73 8.71 13.87
CA GLU A 207 1.46 7.92 12.66
C GLU A 207 2.21 6.57 12.65
N VAL A 208 3.11 6.33 13.61
CA VAL A 208 3.82 5.05 13.74
C VAL A 208 2.89 4.00 14.34
N GLU A 209 2.81 2.82 13.72
CA GLU A 209 2.04 1.69 14.23
C GLU A 209 2.70 1.01 15.45
N TRP A 210 2.68 1.68 16.61
CA TRP A 210 3.28 1.17 17.85
C TRP A 210 2.72 -0.19 18.26
N THR A 211 1.43 -0.44 18.04
CA THR A 211 0.79 -1.73 18.34
C THR A 211 1.44 -2.86 17.55
N THR A 212 1.66 -2.66 16.25
CA THR A 212 2.30 -3.62 15.35
C THR A 212 3.74 -3.90 15.78
N LEU A 213 4.51 -2.85 16.11
CA LEU A 213 5.88 -3.01 16.62
C LEU A 213 5.93 -3.77 17.95
N MET A 214 5.08 -3.42 18.92
CA MET A 214 5.02 -4.09 20.22
C MET A 214 4.55 -5.54 20.10
N PHE A 215 3.63 -5.82 19.18
CA PHE A 215 3.21 -7.18 18.85
C PHE A 215 4.39 -8.01 18.34
N PHE A 216 5.21 -7.48 17.43
CA PHE A 216 6.38 -8.21 16.93
C PHE A 216 7.45 -8.40 17.99
N VAL A 217 7.70 -7.41 18.85
CA VAL A 217 8.59 -7.58 20.01
C VAL A 217 8.12 -8.74 20.88
N GLY A 218 6.83 -8.79 21.24
CA GLY A 218 6.24 -9.89 22.02
C GLY A 218 6.35 -11.24 21.31
N LEU A 219 6.04 -11.28 20.01
CA LEU A 219 6.15 -12.49 19.19
C LEU A 219 7.58 -13.02 19.15
N PHE A 220 8.59 -12.16 18.97
CA PHE A 220 9.99 -12.58 18.93
C PHE A 220 10.52 -13.03 20.29
N ILE A 221 10.09 -12.40 21.38
CA ILE A 221 10.41 -12.88 22.73
C ILE A 221 9.83 -14.29 22.93
N LEU A 222 8.59 -14.52 22.50
CA LEU A 222 7.93 -15.83 22.60
C LEU A 222 8.63 -16.88 21.72
N VAL A 223 8.88 -16.58 20.45
CA VAL A 223 9.58 -17.47 19.52
C VAL A 223 10.99 -17.79 20.03
N GLY A 224 11.74 -16.79 20.50
CA GLY A 224 13.07 -16.99 21.07
C GLY A 224 13.04 -17.85 22.33
N SER A 225 12.00 -17.71 23.16
CA SER A 225 11.79 -18.58 24.32
C SER A 225 11.54 -20.03 23.90
N LEU A 226 10.63 -20.26 22.93
CA LEU A 226 10.31 -21.60 22.43
C LEU A 226 11.52 -22.26 21.75
N GLU A 227 12.34 -21.49 21.03
CA GLU A 227 13.59 -21.94 20.41
C GLU A 227 14.60 -22.35 21.50
N HIS A 228 14.78 -21.55 22.54
CA HIS A 228 15.67 -21.84 23.67
C HIS A 228 15.27 -23.11 24.44
N TYR A 229 13.98 -23.31 24.67
CA TYR A 229 13.45 -24.53 25.31
C TYR A 229 13.32 -25.73 24.35
N HIS A 230 13.81 -25.61 23.12
CA HIS A 230 13.78 -26.67 22.10
C HIS A 230 12.37 -27.18 21.77
N VAL A 231 11.33 -26.40 22.08
CA VAL A 231 9.93 -26.78 21.83
C VAL A 231 9.68 -26.85 20.32
N ILE A 232 10.25 -25.93 19.55
CA ILE A 232 10.13 -25.93 18.09
C ILE A 232 10.74 -27.21 17.49
N LYS A 233 11.88 -27.64 18.02
CA LYS A 233 12.56 -28.87 17.57
C LYS A 233 11.75 -30.11 17.95
N TRP A 234 11.23 -30.14 19.18
CA TRP A 234 10.35 -31.21 19.63
C TRP A 234 9.11 -31.35 18.73
N ILE A 235 8.47 -30.23 18.34
CA ILE A 235 7.34 -30.27 17.40
C ILE A 235 7.78 -30.82 16.03
N ALA A 236 8.90 -30.32 15.48
CA ALA A 236 9.37 -30.73 14.16
C ALA A 236 9.73 -32.23 14.07
N ASP A 237 10.18 -32.83 15.18
CA ASP A 237 10.57 -34.24 15.24
C ASP A 237 9.36 -35.17 15.55
N ASN A 238 8.25 -34.66 16.07
CA ASN A 238 7.15 -35.45 16.63
C ASN A 238 5.76 -35.23 16.00
N VAL A 239 5.58 -34.20 15.18
CA VAL A 239 4.31 -33.85 14.49
C VAL A 239 4.49 -33.93 12.99
#